data_AF-A0AAV1QPK8-F1
#
_entry.id   AF-A0AAV1QPK8-F1
#
_cell.length_a   1.000
_cell.length_b   1.000
_cell.length_c   1.000
_cell.angle_alpha   90.00
_cell.angle_beta   90.00
_cell.angle_gamma   90.00
#
_symmetry.space_group_name_H-M   'P 1'
#
loop_
_entity.id
_entity.type
_entity.pdbx_description
1 polymer ?
#
loop_
_entity_poly.entity_id
_entity_poly.type
_entity_poly.pdbx_seq_one_letter_code
_entity_poly.pdbx_strand_id
1 'polypeptide(L)'
;MAFLFFKPMFLSLFLLISYQTTAEASKVTAQSFNFSNGTSNARELAGKCNWSRGKWVFDPKYPLYDSSCPFIDPQFNCQKYGRPDKYYLKYRWQPFACALPRFNGLYFLEKWRGKKIMFVGDSLALNQWVSLTCLIHSWVPNSRYTVFRTEGLSSVTFEDYGVKILLYRTPYLVDLVHGKAGRILKLDSIYNGKAWLGMDMLIFNSWHWWTHTGRSQPWDYIEEGNKLYKDMNRLIAFYKGLTTWARWVNRYVNPAKTKVFFQGISPTHYEGRDWNEPSRSCSGETQPFFGTRYPAGTPLEWVVVNKVLSRIKKPVYLLDVTLLSQYRKDAHPSHYSGDHGGTDCSHWCLPGLPDTWNQLLYAALFSR
;
A
#
# COMPACT_ATOMS: atom_id res chain seq x y z
N MET A 1 12.16 25.73 -68.54
CA MET A 1 12.17 27.17 -68.91
C MET A 1 10.80 27.51 -69.46
N ALA A 2 10.33 28.75 -69.24
CA ALA A 2 8.99 29.31 -69.52
C ALA A 2 7.90 28.93 -68.50
N PHE A 3 7.03 29.81 -68.01
CA PHE A 3 6.93 31.28 -68.02
C PHE A 3 6.01 31.67 -66.85
N LEU A 4 6.31 32.79 -66.17
CA LEU A 4 5.42 33.48 -65.23
C LEU A 4 4.27 34.16 -65.99
N PHE A 5 3.05 34.14 -65.46
CA PHE A 5 2.06 35.19 -65.71
C PHE A 5 1.12 35.41 -64.50
N PHE A 6 0.59 36.62 -64.47
CA PHE A 6 0.08 37.43 -63.37
C PHE A 6 -1.32 37.06 -62.80
N LYS A 7 -1.54 37.51 -61.55
CA LYS A 7 -2.78 37.63 -60.73
C LYS A 7 -3.99 38.28 -61.46
N PRO A 8 -5.27 38.05 -61.03
CA PRO A 8 -5.87 38.89 -59.97
C PRO A 8 -6.86 38.19 -59.00
N MET A 9 -7.11 38.90 -57.89
CA MET A 9 -8.04 38.64 -56.80
C MET A 9 -9.49 38.40 -57.25
N PHE A 10 -10.15 37.43 -56.60
CA PHE A 10 -11.60 37.45 -56.41
C PHE A 10 -11.91 37.27 -54.91
N LEU A 11 -12.54 38.29 -54.32
CA LEU A 11 -13.26 38.17 -53.06
C LEU A 11 -14.51 37.31 -53.31
N SER A 12 -14.70 36.24 -52.54
CA SER A 12 -16.00 35.61 -52.39
C SER A 12 -16.29 35.30 -50.92
N LEU A 13 -17.43 35.83 -50.52
CA LEU A 13 -18.04 35.87 -49.21
C LEU A 13 -18.54 34.45 -48.84
N PHE A 14 -17.90 33.77 -47.89
CA PHE A 14 -18.43 32.50 -47.37
C PHE A 14 -19.40 32.74 -46.22
N LEU A 15 -20.69 32.62 -46.54
CA LEU A 15 -21.80 32.46 -45.60
C LEU A 15 -21.62 31.14 -44.82
N LEU A 16 -21.33 31.24 -43.53
CA LEU A 16 -21.39 30.12 -42.59
C LEU A 16 -22.86 29.83 -42.28
N ILE A 17 -23.41 28.79 -42.90
CA ILE A 17 -24.68 28.19 -42.49
C ILE A 17 -24.41 27.31 -41.27
N SER A 18 -24.76 27.80 -40.09
CA SER A 18 -24.76 27.03 -38.85
C SER A 18 -25.94 26.06 -38.86
N TYR A 19 -25.67 24.76 -38.99
CA TYR A 19 -26.65 23.72 -38.68
C TYR A 19 -26.85 23.65 -37.16
N GLN A 20 -28.05 24.01 -36.71
CA GLN A 20 -28.52 23.73 -35.35
C GLN A 20 -28.95 22.28 -35.26
N THR A 21 -28.27 21.49 -34.44
CA THR A 21 -28.82 20.25 -33.87
C THR A 21 -29.05 20.49 -32.38
N THR A 22 -30.31 20.40 -31.99
CA THR A 22 -30.83 20.54 -30.64
C THR A 22 -30.38 19.38 -29.76
N ALA A 23 -29.53 19.64 -28.77
CA ALA A 23 -29.33 18.75 -27.64
C ALA A 23 -30.23 19.22 -26.49
N GLU A 24 -31.29 18.46 -26.19
CA GLU A 24 -32.10 18.66 -25.00
C GLU A 24 -31.26 18.37 -23.74
N ALA A 25 -30.92 19.43 -23.01
CA ALA A 25 -30.34 19.32 -21.68
C ALA A 25 -31.44 18.95 -20.69
N SER A 26 -31.43 17.71 -20.19
CA SER A 26 -32.24 17.32 -19.04
C SER A 26 -31.80 18.12 -17.81
N LYS A 27 -32.65 19.06 -17.35
CA LYS A 27 -32.48 19.77 -16.09
C LYS A 27 -32.63 18.79 -14.93
N VAL A 28 -31.51 18.35 -14.35
CA VAL A 28 -31.53 17.73 -13.03
C VAL A 28 -31.66 18.84 -12.00
N THR A 29 -32.87 19.00 -11.46
CA THR A 29 -33.17 19.89 -10.35
C THR A 29 -32.35 19.44 -9.13
N ALA A 30 -31.42 20.27 -8.68
CA ALA A 30 -30.71 20.07 -7.43
C ALA A 30 -31.72 20.22 -6.27
N GLN A 31 -32.26 19.09 -5.79
CA GLN A 31 -32.93 19.07 -4.50
C GLN A 31 -31.86 19.27 -3.41
N SER A 32 -31.97 20.39 -2.72
CA SER A 32 -31.23 20.70 -1.50
C SER A 32 -31.55 19.66 -0.43
N PHE A 33 -30.65 18.71 -0.19
CA PHE A 33 -30.69 17.90 1.01
C PHE A 33 -30.29 18.79 2.18
N ASN A 34 -31.30 19.21 2.96
CA ASN A 34 -31.10 19.85 4.26
C ASN A 34 -30.42 18.84 5.20
N PHE A 35 -29.10 18.93 5.33
CA PHE A 35 -28.39 18.35 6.45
C PHE A 35 -28.75 19.16 7.69
N SER A 36 -29.67 18.61 8.49
CA SER A 36 -29.95 19.11 9.83
C SER A 36 -28.68 19.09 10.67
N ASN A 37 -28.42 20.22 11.33
CA ASN A 37 -27.31 20.47 12.25
C ASN A 37 -27.23 19.40 13.35
N GLY A 38 -26.33 18.43 13.17
CA GLY A 38 -25.81 17.56 14.23
C GLY A 38 -24.54 18.14 14.82
N THR A 39 -24.61 19.32 15.44
CA THR A 39 -23.47 20.06 16.02
C THR A 39 -22.90 19.44 17.31
N SER A 40 -23.40 18.29 17.75
CA SER A 40 -22.91 17.59 18.95
C SER A 40 -21.77 16.59 18.69
N ASN A 41 -21.63 16.03 17.48
CA ASN A 41 -20.61 14.99 17.20
C ASN A 41 -19.33 15.51 16.53
N ALA A 42 -19.30 16.75 16.04
CA ALA A 42 -18.09 17.34 15.44
C ALA A 42 -17.06 17.76 16.51
N ARG A 43 -17.52 18.05 17.74
CA ARG A 43 -16.63 18.41 18.86
C ARG A 43 -16.04 17.20 19.59
N GLU A 44 -16.63 16.01 19.47
CA GLU A 44 -16.12 14.77 20.09
C GLU A 44 -14.99 14.11 19.26
N LEU A 45 -14.86 14.46 17.97
CA LEU A 45 -13.77 14.04 17.08
C LEU A 45 -12.53 14.95 17.13
N ALA A 46 -12.60 16.10 17.81
CA ALA A 46 -11.47 17.00 17.99
C ALA A 46 -10.38 16.47 18.96
N GLY A 47 -10.58 15.28 19.56
CA GLY A 47 -9.72 14.70 20.59
C GLY A 47 -8.96 13.43 20.21
N LYS A 48 -9.05 12.90 18.97
CA LYS A 48 -8.31 11.69 18.57
C LYS A 48 -7.32 12.00 17.44
N CYS A 49 -6.04 11.88 17.78
CA CYS A 49 -4.92 12.03 16.85
C CYS A 49 -5.05 11.08 15.65
N ASN A 50 -5.20 11.63 14.45
CA ASN A 50 -5.13 10.86 13.20
C ASN A 50 -3.68 10.85 12.70
N TRP A 51 -2.94 9.80 13.04
CA TRP A 51 -1.53 9.66 12.63
C TRP A 51 -1.34 9.55 11.12
N SER A 52 -2.36 9.23 10.34
CA SER A 52 -2.28 9.11 8.87
C SER A 52 -2.41 10.44 8.13
N ARG A 53 -2.69 11.53 8.85
CA ARG A 53 -2.85 12.89 8.29
C ARG A 53 -1.71 13.79 8.78
N GLY A 54 -0.86 14.22 7.86
CA GLY A 54 0.38 14.91 8.19
C GLY A 54 1.13 15.34 6.95
N LYS A 55 2.42 15.61 7.14
CA LYS A 55 3.36 15.96 6.08
C LYS A 55 4.71 15.29 6.29
N TRP A 56 5.45 15.11 5.21
CA TRP A 56 6.86 14.73 5.30
C TRP A 56 7.71 15.93 5.68
N VAL A 57 8.63 15.72 6.62
CA VAL A 57 9.55 16.73 7.11
C VAL A 57 10.95 16.16 7.03
N PHE A 58 11.88 16.97 6.53
CA PHE A 58 13.29 16.61 6.53
C PHE A 58 13.81 16.54 7.98
N ASP A 59 14.49 15.45 8.32
CA ASP A 59 15.14 15.23 9.60
C ASP A 59 16.52 14.60 9.36
N PRO A 60 17.63 15.31 9.66
CA PRO A 60 18.97 14.79 9.44
C PRO A 60 19.30 13.55 10.29
N LYS A 61 18.54 13.29 11.37
CA LYS A 61 18.70 12.14 12.27
C LYS A 61 18.20 10.82 11.67
N TYR A 62 17.38 10.87 10.61
CA TYR A 62 16.98 9.68 9.87
C TYR A 62 18.11 9.23 8.93
N PRO A 63 18.17 7.95 8.50
CA PRO A 63 17.26 6.86 8.82
C PRO A 63 17.44 6.31 10.25
N LEU A 64 16.52 5.44 10.69
CA LEU A 64 16.52 4.85 12.04
C LEU A 64 17.50 3.69 12.23
N TYR A 65 18.07 3.21 11.13
CA TYR A 65 19.09 2.17 11.04
C TYR A 65 19.79 2.31 9.68
N ASP A 66 20.94 1.66 9.49
CA ASP A 66 21.69 1.70 8.24
C ASP A 66 21.31 0.54 7.29
N SER A 67 21.80 0.58 6.06
CA SER A 67 21.56 -0.46 5.06
C SER A 67 22.35 -1.77 5.28
N SER A 68 23.08 -1.90 6.40
CA SER A 68 23.84 -3.11 6.75
C SER A 68 23.02 -4.13 7.54
N CYS A 69 21.77 -3.81 7.91
CA CYS A 69 20.87 -4.77 8.56
C CYS A 69 20.85 -6.11 7.78
N PRO A 70 21.10 -7.25 8.46
CA PRO A 70 21.31 -8.54 7.81
C PRO A 70 20.03 -9.12 7.17
N PHE A 71 18.87 -8.56 7.47
CA PHE A 71 17.58 -9.05 6.98
C PHE A 71 17.15 -8.41 5.66
N ILE A 72 17.81 -7.36 5.18
CA ILE A 72 17.39 -6.64 3.98
C ILE A 72 17.61 -7.49 2.74
N ASP A 73 16.53 -7.78 2.01
CA ASP A 73 16.58 -8.44 0.72
C ASP A 73 17.26 -7.55 -0.34
N PRO A 74 18.00 -8.13 -1.30
CA PRO A 74 18.65 -7.39 -2.37
C PRO A 74 17.77 -6.34 -3.06
N GLN A 75 16.53 -6.72 -3.39
CA GLN A 75 15.55 -5.87 -4.05
C GLN A 75 15.16 -4.59 -3.28
N PHE A 76 15.42 -4.54 -1.98
CA PHE A 76 15.12 -3.36 -1.16
C PHE A 76 16.39 -2.61 -0.73
N ASN A 77 17.59 -3.16 -0.92
CA ASN A 77 18.83 -2.56 -0.41
C ASN A 77 19.47 -1.55 -1.38
N CYS A 78 18.76 -0.47 -1.68
CA CYS A 78 19.13 0.47 -2.72
C CYS A 78 20.53 1.07 -2.57
N GLN A 79 20.95 1.37 -1.34
CA GLN A 79 22.30 1.91 -1.08
C GLN A 79 23.39 0.89 -1.40
N LYS A 80 23.20 -0.39 -1.02
CA LYS A 80 24.14 -1.46 -1.37
C LYS A 80 24.22 -1.67 -2.87
N TYR A 81 23.11 -1.48 -3.60
CA TYR A 81 23.03 -1.64 -5.04
C TYR A 81 23.22 -0.34 -5.82
N GLY A 82 23.97 0.61 -5.26
CA GLY A 82 24.55 1.72 -6.01
C GLY A 82 23.68 2.96 -6.16
N ARG A 83 22.58 3.09 -5.40
CA ARG A 83 21.78 4.32 -5.38
C ARG A 83 22.60 5.49 -4.83
N PRO A 84 22.89 6.54 -5.61
CA PRO A 84 23.84 7.57 -5.21
C PRO A 84 23.23 8.62 -4.27
N ASP A 85 21.94 8.94 -4.43
CA ASP A 85 21.28 9.93 -3.58
C ASP A 85 20.89 9.33 -2.22
N LYS A 86 20.94 10.17 -1.18
CA LYS A 86 20.59 9.79 0.20
C LYS A 86 19.45 10.63 0.79
N TYR A 87 18.92 11.59 0.04
CA TYR A 87 17.91 12.52 0.54
C TYR A 87 16.59 11.82 0.89
N TYR A 88 16.20 10.80 0.13
CA TYR A 88 14.99 10.01 0.42
C TYR A 88 15.02 9.35 1.82
N LEU A 89 16.22 9.08 2.37
CA LEU A 89 16.39 8.50 3.70
C LEU A 89 16.10 9.50 4.83
N LYS A 90 16.05 10.80 4.53
CA LYS A 90 16.06 11.88 5.52
C LYS A 90 14.67 12.44 5.81
N TYR A 91 13.60 11.76 5.42
CA TYR A 91 12.24 12.23 5.65
C TYR A 91 11.54 11.42 6.74
N ARG A 92 10.95 12.14 7.71
CA ARG A 92 10.05 11.59 8.72
C ARG A 92 8.63 12.08 8.51
N TRP A 93 7.66 11.26 8.89
CA TRP A 93 6.27 11.66 8.88
C TRP A 93 5.91 12.48 10.13
N GLN A 94 5.27 13.63 9.95
CA GLN A 94 4.80 14.51 11.01
C GLN A 94 3.27 14.63 10.90
N PRO A 95 2.50 13.93 11.76
CA PRO A 95 1.06 14.14 11.87
C PRO A 95 0.73 15.59 12.22
N PHE A 96 -0.42 16.10 11.75
CA PHE A 96 -0.80 17.50 11.94
C PHE A 96 -1.25 17.82 13.37
N ALA A 97 -1.98 16.91 14.00
CA ALA A 97 -2.64 17.16 15.28
C ALA A 97 -1.85 16.66 16.50
N CYS A 98 -0.71 16.01 16.30
CA CYS A 98 -0.03 15.24 17.34
C CYS A 98 1.39 14.84 16.93
N ALA A 99 2.20 14.48 17.94
CA ALA A 99 3.48 13.83 17.71
C ALA A 99 3.28 12.32 17.47
N LEU A 100 4.11 11.77 16.58
CA LEU A 100 4.25 10.32 16.44
C LEU A 100 5.28 9.84 17.49
N PRO A 101 5.00 8.81 18.29
CA PRO A 101 5.97 8.28 19.24
C PRO A 101 7.20 7.76 18.49
N ARG A 102 8.38 7.98 19.06
CA ARG A 102 9.63 7.42 18.50
C ARG A 102 9.61 5.91 18.67
N PHE A 103 9.89 5.18 17.60
CA PHE A 103 10.00 3.73 17.64
C PHE A 103 11.09 3.30 18.64
N ASN A 104 10.76 2.35 19.51
CA ASN A 104 11.70 1.74 20.45
C ASN A 104 11.58 0.22 20.32
N GLY A 105 12.59 -0.40 19.69
CA GLY A 105 12.61 -1.84 19.41
C GLY A 105 12.73 -2.70 20.66
N LEU A 106 13.48 -2.25 21.67
CA LEU A 106 13.61 -2.94 22.95
C LEU A 106 12.26 -2.99 23.68
N TYR A 107 11.58 -1.85 23.78
CA TYR A 107 10.25 -1.77 24.39
C TYR A 107 9.23 -2.63 23.62
N PHE A 108 9.30 -2.63 22.28
CA PHE A 108 8.47 -3.49 21.45
C PHE A 108 8.67 -4.97 21.82
N LEU A 109 9.92 -5.43 21.88
CA LEU A 109 10.24 -6.82 22.22
C LEU A 109 9.79 -7.18 23.64
N GLU A 110 9.99 -6.31 24.63
CA GLU A 110 9.54 -6.57 26.00
C GLU A 110 8.03 -6.68 26.11
N LYS A 111 7.28 -5.79 25.44
CA LYS A 111 5.81 -5.84 25.45
C LYS A 111 5.23 -7.04 24.70
N TRP A 112 5.98 -7.59 23.75
CA TRP A 112 5.58 -8.74 22.94
C TRP A 112 6.33 -10.02 23.32
N ARG A 113 7.01 -10.06 24.47
CA ARG A 113 7.79 -11.22 24.93
C ARG A 113 6.97 -12.52 24.86
N GLY A 114 7.53 -13.54 24.22
CA GLY A 114 6.87 -14.84 24.01
C GLY A 114 5.71 -14.86 23.00
N LYS A 115 5.50 -13.79 22.24
CA LYS A 115 4.36 -13.65 21.30
C LYS A 115 4.74 -13.93 19.85
N LYS A 116 3.71 -14.26 19.06
CA LYS A 116 3.81 -14.50 17.62
C LYS A 116 3.07 -13.43 16.83
N ILE A 117 3.80 -12.78 15.93
CA ILE A 117 3.31 -11.72 15.05
C ILE A 117 3.44 -12.22 13.62
N MET A 118 2.41 -12.09 12.79
CA MET A 118 2.46 -12.55 11.40
C MET A 118 1.99 -11.48 10.43
N PHE A 119 2.85 -11.16 9.47
CA PHE A 119 2.52 -10.44 8.27
C PHE A 119 1.94 -11.42 7.25
N VAL A 120 0.82 -11.06 6.62
CA VAL A 120 0.11 -11.92 5.68
C VAL A 120 -0.26 -11.12 4.44
N GLY A 121 0.26 -11.50 3.28
CA GLY A 121 -0.11 -10.80 2.06
C GLY A 121 0.90 -10.91 0.93
N ASP A 122 1.04 -9.81 0.18
CA ASP A 122 1.84 -9.71 -1.03
C ASP A 122 3.30 -9.31 -0.74
N SER A 123 4.04 -8.92 -1.77
CA SER A 123 5.45 -8.52 -1.63
C SER A 123 5.67 -7.25 -0.82
N LEU A 124 4.64 -6.46 -0.56
CA LEU A 124 4.76 -5.28 0.30
C LEU A 124 4.59 -5.61 1.77
N ALA A 125 3.87 -6.69 2.11
CA ALA A 125 3.94 -7.28 3.45
C ALA A 125 5.37 -7.79 3.75
N LEU A 126 6.05 -8.39 2.76
CA LEU A 126 7.48 -8.72 2.89
C LEU A 126 8.31 -7.45 3.14
N ASN A 127 8.10 -6.40 2.35
CA ASN A 127 8.84 -5.14 2.48
C ASN A 127 8.67 -4.50 3.87
N GLN A 128 7.44 -4.49 4.42
CA GLN A 128 7.17 -4.02 5.78
C GLN A 128 7.75 -4.93 6.87
N TRP A 129 7.69 -6.25 6.67
CA TRP A 129 8.25 -7.25 7.60
C TRP A 129 9.76 -7.13 7.73
N VAL A 130 10.48 -6.96 6.61
CA VAL A 130 11.93 -6.70 6.61
C VAL A 130 12.25 -5.39 7.34
N SER A 131 11.50 -4.32 7.07
CA SER A 131 11.67 -3.06 7.79
C SER A 131 11.50 -3.22 9.30
N LEU A 132 10.44 -3.92 9.76
CA LEU A 132 10.20 -4.07 11.19
C LEU A 132 11.32 -4.85 11.88
N THR A 133 11.78 -5.94 11.25
CA THR A 133 12.87 -6.76 11.79
C THR A 133 14.17 -5.98 11.87
N CYS A 134 14.48 -5.12 10.90
CA CYS A 134 15.63 -4.23 10.96
C CYS A 134 15.49 -3.11 12.00
N LEU A 135 14.31 -2.50 12.13
CA LEU A 135 14.03 -1.51 13.17
C LEU A 135 14.21 -2.10 14.57
N ILE A 136 13.83 -3.36 14.78
CA ILE A 136 14.04 -4.03 16.07
C ILE A 136 15.51 -4.36 16.27
N HIS A 137 16.16 -4.95 15.25
CA HIS A 137 17.58 -5.31 15.32
C HIS A 137 18.47 -4.12 15.65
N SER A 138 18.19 -2.92 15.13
CA SER A 138 19.01 -1.73 15.42
C SER A 138 18.99 -1.31 16.89
N TRP A 139 17.96 -1.70 17.65
CA TRP A 139 17.86 -1.47 19.10
C TRP A 139 18.52 -2.58 19.93
N VAL A 140 18.63 -3.78 19.38
CA VAL A 140 19.17 -4.96 20.08
C VAL A 140 20.18 -5.71 19.18
N PRO A 141 21.25 -5.06 18.69
CA PRO A 141 22.13 -5.63 17.67
C PRO A 141 22.89 -6.89 18.13
N ASN A 142 23.01 -7.08 19.44
CA ASN A 142 23.68 -8.24 20.04
C ASN A 142 22.70 -9.34 20.49
N SER A 143 21.39 -9.16 20.29
CA SER A 143 20.41 -10.20 20.63
C SER A 143 20.54 -11.38 19.68
N ARG A 144 20.47 -12.60 20.23
CA ARG A 144 20.43 -13.81 19.42
C ARG A 144 19.14 -13.86 18.61
N TYR A 145 19.28 -14.18 17.34
CA TYR A 145 18.14 -14.35 16.45
C TYR A 145 18.28 -15.59 15.58
N THR A 146 17.14 -16.16 15.19
CA THR A 146 17.06 -17.22 14.19
C THR A 146 16.28 -16.72 12.98
N VAL A 147 16.79 -16.99 11.78
CA VAL A 147 16.11 -16.68 10.52
C VAL A 147 15.74 -17.97 9.82
N PHE A 148 14.48 -18.06 9.39
CA PHE A 148 13.98 -19.12 8.54
C PHE A 148 13.32 -18.50 7.31
N ARG A 149 13.69 -18.94 6.11
CA ARG A 149 13.14 -18.43 4.85
C ARG A 149 12.77 -19.57 3.91
N THR A 150 11.51 -19.60 3.50
CA THR A 150 10.99 -20.42 2.42
C THR A 150 10.05 -19.57 1.57
N GLU A 151 9.68 -20.07 0.38
CA GLU A 151 8.83 -19.34 -0.58
C GLU A 151 7.47 -18.90 0.02
N GLY A 152 6.85 -19.74 0.86
CA GLY A 152 5.54 -19.46 1.45
C GLY A 152 5.56 -18.93 2.89
N LEU A 153 6.56 -19.31 3.68
CA LEU A 153 6.65 -18.94 5.10
C LEU A 153 8.08 -18.56 5.47
N SER A 154 8.24 -17.36 6.01
CA SER A 154 9.50 -16.89 6.58
C SER A 154 9.31 -16.43 8.02
N SER A 155 10.37 -16.43 8.83
CA SER A 155 10.34 -15.88 10.17
C SER A 155 11.70 -15.39 10.64
N VAL A 156 11.67 -14.34 11.47
CA VAL A 156 12.77 -13.91 12.32
C VAL A 156 12.31 -14.08 13.76
N THR A 157 13.07 -14.83 14.56
CA THR A 157 12.83 -14.98 16.00
C THR A 157 13.91 -14.23 16.75
N PHE A 158 13.54 -13.33 17.65
CA PHE A 158 14.45 -12.72 18.63
C PHE A 158 14.45 -13.61 19.88
N GLU A 159 15.43 -14.50 19.97
CA GLU A 159 15.44 -15.65 20.91
C GLU A 159 15.45 -15.21 22.36
N ASP A 160 16.20 -14.16 22.70
CA ASP A 160 16.30 -13.66 24.08
C ASP A 160 14.98 -13.06 24.60
N TYR A 161 14.02 -12.82 23.69
CA TYR A 161 12.68 -12.31 23.97
C TYR A 161 11.58 -13.33 23.65
N GLY A 162 11.91 -14.45 23.00
CA GLY A 162 10.92 -15.40 22.48
C GLY A 162 9.90 -14.78 21.52
N VAL A 163 10.24 -13.65 20.87
CA VAL A 163 9.34 -12.95 19.94
C VAL A 163 9.56 -13.50 18.55
N LYS A 164 8.51 -14.06 17.94
CA LYS A 164 8.57 -14.60 16.58
C LYS A 164 7.78 -13.71 15.63
N ILE A 165 8.46 -13.18 14.61
CA ILE A 165 7.86 -12.34 13.57
C ILE A 165 7.86 -13.12 12.26
N LEU A 166 6.69 -13.57 11.84
CA LEU A 166 6.46 -14.39 10.66
C LEU A 166 5.98 -13.56 9.47
N LEU A 167 6.23 -14.07 8.28
CA LEU A 167 5.68 -13.62 7.02
C LEU A 167 5.06 -14.83 6.31
N TYR A 168 3.77 -14.74 6.00
CA TYR A 168 3.02 -15.72 5.22
C TYR A 168 2.64 -15.11 3.86
N ARG A 169 3.21 -15.64 2.77
CA ARG A 169 3.01 -15.10 1.42
C ARG A 169 1.71 -15.64 0.81
N THR A 170 0.75 -14.74 0.64
CA THR A 170 -0.54 -15.02 -0.01
C THR A 170 -1.06 -13.72 -0.61
N PRO A 171 -0.60 -13.34 -1.82
CA PRO A 171 -0.79 -12.00 -2.37
C PRO A 171 -2.25 -11.56 -2.50
N TYR A 172 -3.15 -12.53 -2.61
CA TYR A 172 -4.58 -12.31 -2.82
C TYR A 172 -5.42 -12.57 -1.56
N LEU A 173 -4.81 -13.08 -0.48
CA LEU A 173 -5.44 -13.63 0.74
C LEU A 173 -6.36 -14.84 0.50
N VAL A 174 -7.09 -14.85 -0.61
CA VAL A 174 -7.88 -15.96 -1.12
C VAL A 174 -7.00 -16.99 -1.83
N ASP A 175 -7.55 -18.19 -1.98
CA ASP A 175 -6.77 -19.32 -2.51
C ASP A 175 -6.55 -19.20 -4.03
N LEU A 176 -5.31 -19.42 -4.44
CA LEU A 176 -4.92 -19.69 -5.83
C LEU A 176 -4.60 -21.17 -5.92
N VAL A 177 -5.38 -21.92 -6.70
CA VAL A 177 -5.28 -23.38 -6.78
C VAL A 177 -5.07 -23.84 -8.22
N HIS A 178 -4.56 -25.07 -8.39
CA HIS A 178 -4.52 -25.72 -9.68
C HIS A 178 -5.73 -26.66 -9.81
N GLY A 179 -6.63 -26.37 -10.74
CA GLY A 179 -7.80 -27.19 -11.06
C GLY A 179 -7.72 -27.75 -12.48
N LYS A 180 -8.73 -28.51 -12.90
CA LYS A 180 -8.78 -29.11 -14.24
C LYS A 180 -8.69 -28.09 -15.38
N ALA A 181 -9.18 -26.87 -15.16
CA ALA A 181 -9.15 -25.79 -16.13
C ALA A 181 -7.82 -24.99 -16.14
N GLY A 182 -6.90 -25.25 -15.20
CA GLY A 182 -5.66 -24.49 -15.03
C GLY A 182 -5.56 -23.85 -13.64
N ARG A 183 -4.82 -22.73 -13.54
CA ARG A 183 -4.66 -21.96 -12.30
C ARG A 183 -5.91 -21.12 -12.05
N ILE A 184 -6.54 -21.27 -10.90
CA ILE A 184 -7.84 -20.67 -10.58
C ILE A 184 -7.70 -19.83 -9.31
N LEU A 185 -8.01 -18.54 -9.40
CA LEU A 185 -8.14 -17.65 -8.24
C LEU A 185 -9.56 -17.76 -7.68
N LYS A 186 -9.72 -18.37 -6.50
CA LYS A 186 -11.03 -18.65 -5.88
C LYS A 186 -11.43 -17.53 -4.93
N LEU A 187 -12.30 -16.61 -5.37
CA LEU A 187 -12.62 -15.39 -4.59
C LEU A 187 -13.41 -15.67 -3.30
N ASP A 188 -14.01 -16.84 -3.15
CA ASP A 188 -14.84 -17.27 -2.02
C ASP A 188 -14.16 -18.31 -1.11
N SER A 189 -12.85 -18.56 -1.30
CA SER A 189 -12.10 -19.55 -0.52
C SER A 189 -10.85 -18.98 0.16
N ILE A 190 -10.67 -19.32 1.45
CA ILE A 190 -9.47 -19.04 2.27
C ILE A 190 -9.15 -20.29 3.10
N TYR A 191 -8.75 -21.36 2.44
CA TYR A 191 -8.28 -22.60 3.07
C TYR A 191 -6.96 -22.36 3.79
N ASN A 192 -6.07 -21.59 3.17
CA ASN A 192 -4.75 -21.23 3.72
C ASN A 192 -4.84 -20.41 5.01
N GLY A 193 -6.01 -19.84 5.32
CA GLY A 193 -6.25 -19.08 6.56
C GLY A 193 -6.06 -19.90 7.85
N LYS A 194 -6.02 -21.24 7.78
CA LYS A 194 -5.68 -22.10 8.92
C LYS A 194 -4.29 -21.78 9.50
N ALA A 195 -3.35 -21.36 8.64
CA ALA A 195 -1.99 -21.02 9.06
C ALA A 195 -1.91 -19.75 9.91
N TRP A 196 -2.93 -18.88 9.84
CA TRP A 196 -2.95 -17.59 10.55
C TRP A 196 -3.49 -17.71 11.99
N LEU A 197 -4.07 -18.87 12.32
CA LEU A 197 -4.64 -19.13 13.64
C LEU A 197 -3.55 -19.23 14.71
N GLY A 198 -3.87 -18.78 15.92
CA GLY A 198 -2.96 -18.83 17.07
C GLY A 198 -1.84 -17.78 17.04
N MET A 199 -1.93 -16.77 16.16
CA MET A 199 -1.10 -15.57 16.21
C MET A 199 -1.66 -14.56 17.21
N ASP A 200 -0.78 -13.86 17.93
CA ASP A 200 -1.15 -12.77 18.84
C ASP A 200 -1.37 -11.45 18.08
N MET A 201 -0.73 -11.29 16.93
CA MET A 201 -0.95 -10.18 16.00
C MET A 201 -0.92 -10.64 14.55
N LEU A 202 -1.89 -10.16 13.77
CA LEU A 202 -1.95 -10.35 12.31
C LEU A 202 -1.91 -8.98 11.62
N ILE A 203 -0.99 -8.81 10.67
CA ILE A 203 -0.90 -7.63 9.81
C ILE A 203 -1.13 -8.08 8.37
N PHE A 204 -2.32 -7.79 7.85
CA PHE A 204 -2.70 -8.15 6.49
C PHE A 204 -2.38 -7.03 5.51
N ASN A 205 -2.00 -7.38 4.29
CA ASN A 205 -2.08 -6.47 3.15
C ASN A 205 -2.51 -7.25 1.89
N SER A 206 -3.00 -6.55 0.87
CA SER A 206 -3.31 -7.14 -0.43
C SER A 206 -3.74 -6.04 -1.39
N TRP A 207 -3.02 -5.87 -2.51
CA TRP A 207 -3.50 -5.12 -3.68
C TRP A 207 -2.52 -5.22 -4.85
N HIS A 208 -1.22 -5.13 -4.55
CA HIS A 208 -0.19 -4.90 -5.56
C HIS A 208 -0.20 -5.94 -6.69
N TRP A 209 -0.46 -7.20 -6.35
CA TRP A 209 -0.47 -8.31 -7.30
C TRP A 209 -1.80 -8.48 -8.04
N TRP A 210 -2.86 -7.80 -7.62
CA TRP A 210 -4.17 -7.87 -8.28
C TRP A 210 -4.13 -7.18 -9.64
N THR A 211 -3.26 -6.19 -9.83
CA THR A 211 -3.15 -5.43 -11.07
C THR A 211 -2.36 -6.16 -12.17
N HIS A 212 -1.74 -7.30 -11.85
CA HIS A 212 -0.99 -8.08 -12.84
C HIS A 212 -1.91 -8.61 -13.95
N THR A 213 -1.45 -8.47 -15.18
CA THR A 213 -2.11 -8.95 -16.40
C THR A 213 -1.10 -9.66 -17.31
N GLY A 214 -1.58 -10.33 -18.35
CA GLY A 214 -0.73 -11.01 -19.32
C GLY A 214 0.14 -12.09 -18.67
N ARG A 215 1.45 -12.09 -18.99
CA ARG A 215 2.41 -13.09 -18.47
C ARG A 215 2.61 -13.03 -16.95
N SER A 216 2.39 -11.87 -16.34
CA SER A 216 2.54 -11.68 -14.89
C SER A 216 1.30 -12.11 -14.11
N GLN A 217 0.18 -12.42 -14.79
CA GLN A 217 -1.04 -12.88 -14.13
C GLN A 217 -0.86 -14.34 -13.67
N PRO A 218 -0.96 -14.64 -12.36
CA PRO A 218 -0.70 -15.98 -11.86
C PRO A 218 -1.91 -16.92 -11.95
N TRP A 219 -3.06 -16.44 -12.45
CA TRP A 219 -4.25 -17.26 -12.69
C TRP A 219 -4.65 -17.25 -14.17
N ASP A 220 -5.25 -18.35 -14.59
CA ASP A 220 -5.83 -18.54 -15.92
C ASP A 220 -7.34 -18.26 -15.93
N TYR A 221 -7.97 -18.39 -14.75
CA TYR A 221 -9.40 -18.19 -14.49
C TYR A 221 -9.65 -17.64 -13.07
N ILE A 222 -10.82 -17.04 -12.87
CA ILE A 222 -11.32 -16.58 -11.57
C ILE A 222 -12.62 -17.34 -11.27
N GLU A 223 -12.77 -17.83 -10.04
CA GLU A 223 -13.99 -18.53 -9.59
C GLU A 223 -14.73 -17.74 -8.51
N GLU A 224 -16.05 -17.65 -8.64
CA GLU A 224 -16.97 -17.18 -7.60
C GLU A 224 -18.25 -18.02 -7.61
N GLY A 225 -18.64 -18.60 -6.48
CA GLY A 225 -19.90 -19.31 -6.33
C GLY A 225 -20.05 -20.48 -7.31
N ASN A 226 -18.95 -21.24 -7.51
CA ASN A 226 -18.81 -22.32 -8.49
C ASN A 226 -18.93 -21.89 -9.97
N LYS A 227 -18.95 -20.59 -10.27
CA LYS A 227 -18.90 -20.07 -11.64
C LYS A 227 -17.47 -19.70 -12.00
N LEU A 228 -17.00 -20.23 -13.14
CA LEU A 228 -15.67 -19.95 -13.67
C LEU A 228 -15.73 -18.81 -14.69
N TYR A 229 -14.91 -17.80 -14.48
CA TYR A 229 -14.77 -16.63 -15.35
C TYR A 229 -13.38 -16.64 -15.96
N LYS A 230 -13.27 -16.29 -17.26
CA LYS A 230 -11.96 -16.16 -17.89
C LYS A 230 -11.16 -15.02 -17.24
N ASP A 231 -11.85 -13.93 -16.94
CA ASP A 231 -11.26 -12.79 -16.28
C ASP A 231 -12.34 -11.95 -15.57
N MET A 232 -11.92 -11.03 -14.70
CA MET A 232 -12.82 -10.14 -13.96
C MET A 232 -12.20 -8.76 -13.77
N ASN A 233 -13.01 -7.70 -13.71
CA ASN A 233 -12.51 -6.38 -13.31
C ASN A 233 -11.77 -6.47 -11.95
N ARG A 234 -10.56 -5.91 -11.89
CA ARG A 234 -9.65 -6.03 -10.73
C ARG A 234 -10.25 -5.52 -9.44
N LEU A 235 -10.94 -4.37 -9.46
CA LEU A 235 -11.58 -3.81 -8.27
C LEU A 235 -12.76 -4.65 -7.81
N ILE A 236 -13.52 -5.23 -8.74
CA ILE A 236 -14.63 -6.17 -8.42
C ILE A 236 -14.07 -7.44 -7.78
N ALA A 237 -13.04 -8.03 -8.38
CA ALA A 237 -12.39 -9.24 -7.87
C ALA A 237 -11.78 -8.98 -6.48
N PHE A 238 -11.07 -7.87 -6.31
CA PHE A 238 -10.48 -7.46 -5.04
C PHE A 238 -11.54 -7.24 -3.96
N TYR A 239 -12.63 -6.53 -4.27
CA TYR A 239 -13.75 -6.34 -3.34
C TYR A 239 -14.37 -7.67 -2.90
N LYS A 240 -14.57 -8.62 -3.82
CA LYS A 240 -15.13 -9.95 -3.52
C LYS A 240 -14.17 -10.76 -2.64
N GLY A 241 -12.90 -10.86 -3.03
CA GLY A 241 -11.88 -11.59 -2.26
C GLY A 241 -11.67 -11.00 -0.87
N LEU A 242 -11.57 -9.67 -0.76
CA LEU A 242 -11.42 -9.01 0.53
C LEU A 242 -12.68 -9.15 1.40
N THR A 243 -13.88 -9.20 0.79
CA THR A 243 -15.12 -9.54 1.52
C THR A 243 -15.07 -10.96 2.09
N THR A 244 -14.48 -11.92 1.38
CA THR A 244 -14.25 -13.27 1.90
C THR A 244 -13.26 -13.25 3.07
N TRP A 245 -12.19 -12.47 2.99
CA TRP A 245 -11.27 -12.27 4.11
C TRP A 245 -11.96 -11.63 5.33
N ALA A 246 -12.81 -10.62 5.13
CA ALA A 246 -13.62 -10.04 6.19
C ALA A 246 -14.51 -11.08 6.90
N ARG A 247 -15.11 -12.02 6.15
CA ARG A 247 -15.86 -13.14 6.72
C ARG A 247 -14.95 -14.09 7.50
N TRP A 248 -13.75 -14.37 7.01
CA TRP A 248 -12.75 -15.16 7.74
C TRP A 248 -12.39 -14.51 9.09
N VAL A 249 -12.13 -13.20 9.11
CA VAL A 249 -11.87 -12.45 10.36
C VAL A 249 -13.06 -12.61 11.33
N ASN A 250 -14.27 -12.29 10.86
CA ASN A 250 -15.49 -12.40 11.65
C ASN A 250 -15.76 -13.81 12.18
N ARG A 251 -15.30 -14.85 11.49
CA ARG A 251 -15.46 -16.24 11.93
C ARG A 251 -14.38 -16.66 12.92
N TYR A 252 -13.11 -16.43 12.62
CA TYR A 252 -12.01 -17.12 13.31
C TYR A 252 -11.20 -16.28 14.30
N VAL A 253 -11.16 -14.96 14.17
CA VAL A 253 -10.34 -14.11 15.05
C VAL A 253 -10.97 -13.99 16.44
N ASN A 254 -10.23 -14.20 17.52
CA ASN A 254 -10.70 -13.81 18.86
C ASN A 254 -10.06 -12.47 19.24
N PRO A 255 -10.80 -11.35 19.30
CA PRO A 255 -10.23 -10.02 19.60
C PRO A 255 -9.59 -9.90 20.99
N ALA A 256 -9.96 -10.77 21.93
CA ALA A 256 -9.32 -10.81 23.25
C ALA A 256 -7.90 -11.43 23.20
N LYS A 257 -7.57 -12.16 22.14
CA LYS A 257 -6.28 -12.87 21.98
C LYS A 257 -5.44 -12.33 20.83
N THR A 258 -6.07 -11.89 19.74
CA THR A 258 -5.40 -11.52 18.49
C THR A 258 -5.73 -10.09 18.10
N LYS A 259 -4.71 -9.25 17.96
CA LYS A 259 -4.84 -7.92 17.34
C LYS A 259 -4.77 -8.06 15.82
N VAL A 260 -5.65 -7.40 15.09
CA VAL A 260 -5.69 -7.45 13.63
C VAL A 260 -5.48 -6.06 13.05
N PHE A 261 -4.51 -5.97 12.14
CA PHE A 261 -4.18 -4.79 11.36
C PHE A 261 -4.38 -5.10 9.88
N PHE A 262 -4.81 -4.08 9.13
CA PHE A 262 -4.75 -4.09 7.68
C PHE A 262 -3.84 -2.94 7.25
N GLN A 263 -2.72 -3.25 6.61
CA GLN A 263 -1.87 -2.26 5.95
C GLN A 263 -2.66 -1.66 4.79
N GLY A 264 -2.78 -0.34 4.77
CA GLY A 264 -3.40 0.39 3.67
C GLY A 264 -2.68 0.17 2.34
N ILE A 265 -3.31 0.67 1.28
CA ILE A 265 -2.80 0.54 -0.09
C ILE A 265 -1.46 1.25 -0.20
N SER A 266 -0.44 0.52 -0.63
CA SER A 266 0.80 1.13 -1.10
C SER A 266 0.64 1.52 -2.57
N PRO A 267 0.91 2.78 -2.93
CA PRO A 267 0.86 3.22 -4.32
C PRO A 267 2.06 2.71 -5.12
N THR A 268 1.95 2.80 -6.43
CA THR A 268 3.08 2.76 -7.36
C THR A 268 3.33 4.15 -7.93
N HIS A 269 4.50 4.36 -8.52
CA HIS A 269 4.87 5.62 -9.18
C HIS A 269 5.45 5.36 -10.57
N TYR A 270 4.78 4.53 -11.37
CA TYR A 270 5.18 4.27 -12.75
C TYR A 270 4.84 5.43 -13.70
N GLU A 271 3.78 6.18 -13.39
CA GLU A 271 3.24 7.20 -14.28
C GLU A 271 3.23 8.56 -13.59
N GLY A 272 4.08 9.48 -14.03
CA GLY A 272 4.21 10.80 -13.42
C GLY A 272 2.99 11.70 -13.53
N ARG A 273 1.99 11.32 -14.34
CA ARG A 273 0.69 12.01 -14.38
C ARG A 273 0.02 12.04 -13.00
N ASP A 274 0.30 11.07 -12.14
CA ASP A 274 -0.25 11.00 -10.79
C ASP A 274 0.22 12.16 -9.89
N TRP A 275 1.36 12.78 -10.24
CA TRP A 275 1.93 13.96 -9.58
C TRP A 275 2.16 15.14 -10.53
N ASN A 276 1.39 15.24 -11.62
CA ASN A 276 1.44 16.31 -12.63
C ASN A 276 2.75 16.44 -13.44
N GLU A 277 3.50 15.34 -13.58
CA GLU A 277 4.71 15.28 -14.39
C GLU A 277 4.65 14.09 -15.38
N PRO A 278 3.77 14.14 -16.40
CA PRO A 278 3.39 12.96 -17.19
C PRO A 278 4.52 12.26 -17.94
N SER A 279 5.66 12.92 -18.16
CA SER A 279 6.85 12.34 -18.80
C SER A 279 7.81 11.63 -17.82
N ARG A 280 7.50 11.64 -16.52
CA ARG A 280 8.33 11.06 -15.46
C ARG A 280 7.78 9.71 -14.99
N SER A 281 8.64 8.99 -14.28
CA SER A 281 8.31 7.83 -13.43
C SER A 281 9.06 8.02 -12.10
N CYS A 282 9.08 7.04 -11.20
CA CYS A 282 9.93 7.10 -10.01
C CYS A 282 11.44 7.19 -10.32
N SER A 283 11.85 6.87 -11.55
CA SER A 283 13.26 6.96 -11.96
C SER A 283 13.75 8.41 -11.99
N GLY A 284 14.82 8.68 -11.25
CA GLY A 284 15.40 10.02 -11.09
C GLY A 284 14.76 10.87 -9.99
N GLU A 285 13.70 10.40 -9.34
CA GLU A 285 13.06 11.13 -8.24
C GLU A 285 13.88 11.01 -6.96
N THR A 286 14.34 12.15 -6.44
CA THR A 286 15.21 12.21 -5.24
C THR A 286 14.56 12.91 -4.05
N GLN A 287 13.36 13.47 -4.26
CA GLN A 287 12.60 14.18 -3.25
C GLN A 287 11.10 13.80 -3.29
N PRO A 288 10.43 13.82 -2.12
CA PRO A 288 8.99 13.65 -2.04
C PRO A 288 8.23 14.66 -2.90
N PHE A 289 6.97 14.37 -3.17
CA PHE A 289 6.04 15.38 -3.65
C PHE A 289 5.73 16.38 -2.51
N PHE A 290 5.99 17.66 -2.75
CA PHE A 290 5.70 18.75 -1.82
C PHE A 290 4.40 19.46 -2.21
N GLY A 291 3.27 18.92 -1.75
CA GLY A 291 1.98 19.57 -1.91
C GLY A 291 1.00 19.19 -0.82
N THR A 292 0.01 20.05 -0.59
CA THR A 292 -1.02 19.83 0.44
C THR A 292 -2.02 18.74 0.05
N ARG A 293 -2.15 18.45 -1.24
CA ARG A 293 -3.00 17.41 -1.82
C ARG A 293 -2.25 16.71 -2.93
N TYR A 294 -2.33 15.39 -2.97
CA TYR A 294 -1.74 14.61 -4.06
C TYR A 294 -2.64 14.68 -5.30
N PRO A 295 -2.12 14.99 -6.50
CA PRO A 295 -2.94 15.27 -7.69
C PRO A 295 -3.85 14.10 -8.12
N ALA A 296 -3.36 12.85 -8.06
CA ALA A 296 -4.16 11.67 -8.41
C ALA A 296 -5.38 11.43 -7.48
N GLY A 297 -5.43 12.10 -6.32
CA GLY A 297 -6.50 11.91 -5.35
C GLY A 297 -6.45 10.55 -4.65
N THR A 298 -7.62 10.10 -4.19
CA THR A 298 -7.75 8.85 -3.42
C THR A 298 -7.87 7.65 -4.37
N PRO A 299 -7.00 6.64 -4.27
CA PRO A 299 -7.09 5.45 -5.11
C PRO A 299 -8.38 4.64 -4.86
N LEU A 300 -8.95 4.02 -5.90
CA LEU A 300 -10.23 3.29 -5.79
C LEU A 300 -10.11 2.04 -4.92
N GLU A 301 -8.96 1.40 -4.92
CA GLU A 301 -8.63 0.26 -4.06
C GLU A 301 -8.64 0.65 -2.57
N TRP A 302 -8.32 1.89 -2.22
CA TRP A 302 -8.43 2.40 -0.85
C TRP A 302 -9.90 2.50 -0.44
N VAL A 303 -10.76 2.92 -1.38
CA VAL A 303 -12.22 2.96 -1.18
C VAL A 303 -12.77 1.53 -0.97
N VAL A 304 -12.27 0.55 -1.73
CA VAL A 304 -12.62 -0.87 -1.54
C VAL A 304 -12.23 -1.35 -0.14
N VAL A 305 -11.00 -1.10 0.29
CA VAL A 305 -10.52 -1.48 1.63
C VAL A 305 -11.42 -0.87 2.72
N ASN A 306 -11.66 0.44 2.68
CA ASN A 306 -12.50 1.12 3.67
C ASN A 306 -13.93 0.59 3.71
N LYS A 307 -14.52 0.33 2.53
CA LYS A 307 -15.87 -0.23 2.42
C LYS A 307 -15.97 -1.65 2.99
N VAL A 308 -14.93 -2.46 2.87
CA VAL A 308 -14.91 -3.82 3.44
C VAL A 308 -14.68 -3.74 4.95
N LEU A 309 -13.70 -2.96 5.40
CA LEU A 309 -13.39 -2.79 6.82
C LEU A 309 -14.58 -2.26 7.62
N SER A 310 -15.36 -1.33 7.05
CA SER A 310 -16.56 -0.77 7.72
C SER A 310 -17.68 -1.79 7.96
N ARG A 311 -17.58 -3.00 7.40
CA ARG A 311 -18.56 -4.09 7.53
C ARG A 311 -18.06 -5.25 8.38
N ILE A 312 -16.81 -5.19 8.85
CA ILE A 312 -16.25 -6.19 9.74
C ILE A 312 -16.83 -5.96 11.14
N LYS A 313 -17.33 -7.03 11.77
CA LYS A 313 -17.91 -6.96 13.12
C LYS A 313 -16.84 -6.96 14.21
N LYS A 314 -15.69 -7.58 13.93
CA LYS A 314 -14.54 -7.63 14.84
C LYS A 314 -13.61 -6.43 14.61
N PRO A 315 -12.93 -5.94 15.66
CA PRO A 315 -11.98 -4.85 15.52
C PRO A 315 -10.85 -5.19 14.55
N VAL A 316 -10.70 -4.38 13.51
CA VAL A 316 -9.55 -4.37 12.61
C VAL A 316 -9.06 -2.93 12.52
N TYR A 317 -7.77 -2.71 12.74
CA TYR A 317 -7.19 -1.39 12.59
C TYR A 317 -6.58 -1.19 11.20
N LEU A 318 -7.06 -0.18 10.49
CA LEU A 318 -6.42 0.26 9.25
C LEU A 318 -5.16 1.06 9.58
N LEU A 319 -3.99 0.54 9.20
CA LEU A 319 -2.78 1.34 9.08
C LEU A 319 -2.90 2.13 7.78
N ASP A 320 -3.57 3.28 7.82
CA ASP A 320 -3.81 4.08 6.62
C ASP A 320 -2.51 4.77 6.17
N VAL A 321 -1.76 4.06 5.33
CA VAL A 321 -0.45 4.47 4.81
C VAL A 321 -0.54 5.07 3.41
N THR A 322 -1.72 5.11 2.79
CA THR A 322 -1.83 5.36 1.34
C THR A 322 -1.41 6.78 0.96
N LEU A 323 -2.00 7.80 1.57
CA LEU A 323 -1.71 9.19 1.23
C LEU A 323 -0.26 9.57 1.54
N LEU A 324 0.24 9.20 2.72
CA LEU A 324 1.64 9.49 3.07
C LEU A 324 2.60 8.79 2.10
N SER A 325 2.23 7.62 1.56
CA SER A 325 3.05 6.88 0.62
C SER A 325 2.98 7.46 -0.79
N GLN A 326 1.84 8.04 -1.20
CA GLN A 326 1.72 8.75 -2.50
C GLN A 326 2.69 9.93 -2.59
N TYR A 327 3.00 10.56 -1.46
CA TYR A 327 4.00 11.63 -1.47
C TYR A 327 5.43 11.15 -1.69
N ARG A 328 5.70 9.84 -1.65
CA ARG A 328 7.07 9.31 -1.61
C ARG A 328 7.55 8.75 -2.94
N LYS A 329 7.27 9.43 -4.04
CA LYS A 329 7.80 9.08 -5.37
C LYS A 329 9.33 8.86 -5.42
N ASP A 330 10.06 9.45 -4.47
CA ASP A 330 11.50 9.31 -4.26
C ASP A 330 11.96 8.00 -3.63
N ALA A 331 11.10 7.27 -2.91
CA ALA A 331 11.54 6.20 -2.01
C ALA A 331 11.59 4.79 -2.64
N HIS A 332 11.32 4.69 -3.94
CA HIS A 332 11.35 3.42 -4.68
C HIS A 332 12.78 2.97 -5.01
N PRO A 333 13.03 1.65 -5.16
CA PRO A 333 14.30 1.15 -5.67
C PRO A 333 14.67 1.68 -7.04
N SER A 334 13.69 1.91 -7.92
CA SER A 334 13.94 2.26 -9.32
C SER A 334 14.85 1.21 -9.95
N HIS A 335 16.06 1.56 -10.37
CA HIS A 335 17.04 0.63 -10.94
C HIS A 335 17.95 -0.05 -9.91
N TYR A 336 17.83 0.31 -8.63
CA TYR A 336 18.72 -0.14 -7.55
C TYR A 336 18.10 -1.30 -6.76
N SER A 337 17.50 -2.26 -7.48
CA SER A 337 16.70 -3.38 -6.96
C SER A 337 17.45 -4.72 -6.96
N GLY A 338 18.75 -4.71 -6.65
CA GLY A 338 19.52 -5.95 -6.65
C GLY A 338 19.70 -6.53 -8.05
N ASP A 339 19.53 -7.85 -8.17
CA ASP A 339 19.60 -8.56 -9.45
C ASP A 339 18.28 -8.47 -10.25
N HIS A 340 17.26 -7.77 -9.73
CA HIS A 340 16.01 -7.56 -10.44
C HIS A 340 16.19 -6.44 -11.47
N GLY A 341 16.21 -6.83 -12.75
CA GLY A 341 16.27 -5.89 -13.86
C GLY A 341 14.99 -5.05 -14.01
N GLY A 342 15.14 -3.88 -14.63
CA GLY A 342 14.04 -2.95 -14.92
C GLY A 342 13.97 -1.77 -13.96
N THR A 343 12.83 -1.09 -13.94
CA THR A 343 12.53 0.02 -13.02
C THR A 343 11.45 -0.45 -12.05
N ASP A 344 11.79 -0.62 -10.78
CA ASP A 344 10.81 -0.91 -9.74
C ASP A 344 10.27 0.39 -9.12
N CYS A 345 9.04 0.74 -9.49
CA CYS A 345 8.29 1.85 -8.90
C CYS A 345 7.13 1.35 -8.03
N SER A 346 7.28 0.18 -7.40
CA SER A 346 6.22 -0.48 -6.64
C SER A 346 6.64 -0.90 -5.23
N HIS A 347 7.87 -1.40 -5.08
CA HIS A 347 8.49 -1.70 -3.78
C HIS A 347 9.24 -0.49 -3.24
N TRP A 348 9.78 -0.60 -2.03
CA TRP A 348 10.42 0.52 -1.35
C TRP A 348 11.83 0.18 -0.89
N CYS A 349 12.74 1.15 -1.03
CA CYS A 349 14.06 1.07 -0.44
C CYS A 349 13.98 0.91 1.08
N LEU A 350 14.91 0.14 1.64
CA LEU A 350 15.14 0.00 3.07
C LEU A 350 16.57 0.39 3.43
N PRO A 351 16.78 1.20 4.50
CA PRO A 351 15.76 1.95 5.26
C PRO A 351 14.95 2.92 4.38
N GLY A 352 13.73 3.27 4.79
CA GLY A 352 12.85 4.09 3.96
C GLY A 352 11.38 4.13 4.39
N LEU A 353 10.48 4.23 3.41
CA LEU A 353 9.05 4.43 3.64
C LEU A 353 8.39 3.36 4.55
N PRO A 354 8.67 2.05 4.40
CA PRO A 354 8.07 1.04 5.26
C PRO A 354 8.42 1.20 6.74
N ASP A 355 9.52 1.89 7.07
CA ASP A 355 9.85 2.23 8.46
C ASP A 355 8.78 3.11 9.08
N THR A 356 8.24 4.05 8.30
CA THR A 356 7.13 4.90 8.74
C THR A 356 5.84 4.09 8.93
N TRP A 357 5.58 3.09 8.08
CA TRP A 357 4.43 2.19 8.29
C TRP A 357 4.54 1.45 9.62
N ASN A 358 5.76 1.02 9.98
CA ASN A 358 6.05 0.38 11.26
C ASN A 358 6.03 1.37 12.45
N GLN A 359 6.37 2.64 12.25
CA GLN A 359 6.14 3.69 13.26
C GLN A 359 4.64 3.93 13.52
N LEU A 360 3.79 3.89 12.48
CA LEU A 360 2.34 3.96 12.65
C LEU A 360 1.79 2.73 13.37
N LEU A 361 2.29 1.53 13.05
CA LEU A 361 1.97 0.30 13.78
C LEU A 361 2.36 0.43 15.25
N TYR A 362 3.58 0.89 15.55
CA TYR A 362 4.06 1.11 16.91
C TYR A 362 3.17 2.09 17.69
N ALA A 363 2.82 3.23 17.08
CA ALA A 363 1.92 4.20 17.69
C ALA A 363 0.53 3.60 17.98
N ALA A 364 -0.02 2.85 17.02
CA ALA A 364 -1.29 2.16 17.17
C ALA A 364 -1.30 1.12 18.30
N LEU A 365 -0.14 0.58 18.67
CA LEU A 365 0.00 -0.41 19.74
C LEU A 365 0.18 0.21 21.13
N PHE A 366 0.85 1.36 21.22
CA PHE A 366 1.38 1.86 22.50
C PHE A 366 0.98 3.30 22.86
N SER A 367 0.17 3.96 22.05
CA SER A 367 -0.24 5.35 22.28
C SER A 367 -1.77 5.53 22.26
N ARG A 368 -2.50 4.49 22.64
CA ARG A 368 -3.96 4.51 22.78
C ARG A 368 -4.41 4.49 24.23
#